data_AF-A0A914CYX9-F1
#
_entry.id   AF-A0A914CYX9-F1
#
_cell.length_a   1.000
_cell.length_b   1.000
_cell.length_c   1.000
_cell.angle_alpha   90.00
_cell.angle_beta   90.00
_cell.angle_gamma   90.00
#
_symmetry.space_group_name_H-M   'P 1'
#
loop_
_entity.id
_entity.type
_entity.pdbx_description
1 polymer ?
#
loop_
_entity_poly.entity_id
_entity_poly.type
_entity_poly.pdbx_seq_one_letter_code
_entity_poly.pdbx_strand_id
1 'polypeptide(L)'
;MTFTDEYTIVNATRDDIHAMLAFLEDDFLHNEPLNASLQLTADETRDFFIELIIAGLEDPVSYLAKSPEGEIIGIRLSTIMKRPIISDTHKNDESFEGGLFDESPSKTKSEKIHKIANFIRHLESRVKLIQLGIYL
;
A
#
# COMPACT_ATOMS: atom_id res chain seq x y z
N MET A 1 26.03 8.54 20.41
CA MET A 1 25.51 9.15 19.18
C MET A 1 24.15 9.72 19.56
N THR A 2 24.11 11.00 19.91
CA THR A 2 22.89 11.66 20.38
C THR A 2 22.09 12.08 19.16
N PHE A 3 21.05 11.30 18.85
CA PHE A 3 19.96 11.81 18.03
C PHE A 3 19.33 12.94 18.84
N THR A 4 19.39 14.15 18.31
CA THR A 4 18.56 15.27 18.71
C THR A 4 17.09 14.81 18.79
N ASP A 5 16.30 15.39 19.70
CA ASP A 5 14.87 15.17 19.86
C ASP A 5 14.08 15.66 18.61
N GLU A 6 14.41 15.18 17.42
CA GLU A 6 13.88 15.68 16.14
C GLU A 6 12.61 14.95 15.72
N TYR A 7 12.49 13.67 16.07
CA TYR A 7 11.28 12.87 15.87
C TYR A 7 11.36 11.54 16.60
N THR A 8 10.22 10.89 16.75
CA THR A 8 10.10 9.54 17.29
C THR A 8 9.55 8.60 16.23
N ILE A 9 9.97 7.34 16.27
CA ILE A 9 9.39 6.28 15.43
C ILE A 9 8.48 5.43 16.31
N VAL A 10 7.21 5.32 15.91
CA VAL A 10 6.19 4.53 16.62
C VAL A 10 5.51 3.57 15.66
N ASN A 11 4.97 2.47 16.18
CA ASN A 11 4.11 1.60 15.38
C ASN A 11 2.87 2.37 14.95
N ALA A 12 2.49 2.22 13.68
CA ALA A 12 1.21 2.72 13.19
C ALA A 12 0.08 1.89 13.78
N THR A 13 -0.99 2.55 14.19
CA THR A 13 -2.18 1.92 14.76
C THR A 13 -3.44 2.37 14.02
N ARG A 14 -4.58 1.71 14.32
CA ARG A 14 -5.88 2.10 13.76
C ARG A 14 -6.32 3.51 14.18
N ASP A 15 -5.83 3.99 15.32
CA ASP A 15 -6.15 5.35 15.79
C ASP A 15 -5.46 6.42 14.93
N ASP A 16 -4.39 6.06 14.21
CA ASP A 16 -3.64 6.97 13.35
C ASP A 16 -4.25 7.13 11.94
N ILE A 17 -5.30 6.36 11.57
CA ILE A 17 -5.84 6.31 10.19
C ILE A 17 -6.15 7.69 9.62
N HIS A 18 -6.82 8.55 10.38
CA HIS A 18 -7.19 9.88 9.92
C HIS A 18 -5.97 10.78 9.68
N ALA A 19 -4.97 10.72 10.56
CA ALA A 19 -3.74 11.49 10.42
C ALA A 19 -2.89 10.97 9.25
N MET A 20 -2.84 9.65 9.05
CA MET A 20 -2.15 9.05 7.91
C MET A 20 -2.82 9.42 6.58
N LEU A 21 -4.15 9.40 6.51
CA LEU A 21 -4.88 9.80 5.30
C LEU A 21 -4.58 11.26 4.95
N ALA A 22 -4.64 12.16 5.93
CA ALA A 22 -4.31 13.58 5.73
C ALA A 22 -2.88 13.77 5.20
N PHE A 23 -1.91 13.04 5.75
CA PHE A 23 -0.53 13.08 5.28
C PHE A 23 -0.39 12.57 3.83
N LEU A 24 -1.07 11.48 3.46
CA LEU A 24 -1.02 10.95 2.09
C LEU A 24 -1.72 11.87 1.08
N GLU A 25 -2.81 12.53 1.47
CA GLU A 25 -3.52 13.51 0.63
C GLU A 25 -2.71 14.79 0.39
N ASP A 26 -1.89 15.21 1.37
CA ASP A 26 -1.08 16.44 1.28
C ASP A 26 0.24 16.25 0.53
N ASP A 27 1.00 15.18 0.84
CA ASP A 27 2.34 14.97 0.26
C ASP A 27 2.34 13.90 -0.85
N PHE A 28 1.90 12.68 -0.52
CA PHE A 28 2.04 11.51 -1.39
C PHE A 28 1.20 11.61 -2.68
N LEU A 29 0.04 12.24 -2.61
CA LEU A 29 -0.81 12.50 -3.78
C LEU A 29 -0.08 13.30 -4.87
N HIS A 30 0.75 14.26 -4.49
CA HIS A 30 1.38 15.21 -5.40
C HIS A 30 2.79 14.79 -5.81
N ASN A 31 3.51 14.11 -4.92
CA ASN A 31 4.93 13.83 -5.10
C ASN A 31 5.23 12.39 -5.54
N GLU A 32 4.28 11.45 -5.40
CA GLU A 32 4.46 10.09 -5.91
C GLU A 32 4.39 10.07 -7.45
N PRO A 33 5.39 9.50 -8.15
CA PRO A 33 5.49 9.59 -9.61
C PRO A 33 4.27 9.10 -10.38
N LEU A 34 3.62 8.01 -9.95
CA LEU A 34 2.47 7.45 -10.64
C LEU A 34 1.22 8.34 -10.45
N ASN A 35 0.96 8.81 -9.23
CA ASN A 35 -0.10 9.76 -8.91
C ASN A 35 0.06 11.05 -9.70
N ALA A 36 1.28 11.60 -9.71
CA ALA A 36 1.62 12.81 -10.47
C ALA A 36 1.42 12.62 -11.98
N SER A 37 1.84 11.47 -12.52
CA SER A 37 1.70 11.17 -13.95
C SER A 37 0.24 11.07 -14.43
N LEU A 38 -0.67 10.65 -13.53
CA LEU A 38 -2.09 10.46 -13.81
C LEU A 38 -2.95 11.66 -13.40
N GLN A 39 -2.35 12.68 -12.77
CA GLN A 39 -3.02 13.87 -12.27
C GLN A 39 -4.25 13.48 -11.42
N LEU A 40 -4.03 12.62 -10.43
CA LEU A 40 -5.08 12.20 -9.52
C LEU A 40 -5.53 13.36 -8.63
N THR A 41 -6.82 13.42 -8.32
CA THR A 41 -7.36 14.35 -7.32
C THR A 41 -7.52 13.66 -5.96
N ALA A 42 -7.62 14.44 -4.89
CA ALA A 42 -7.83 13.92 -3.54
C ALA A 42 -9.13 13.09 -3.45
N ASP A 43 -10.21 13.57 -4.07
CA ASP A 43 -11.49 12.85 -4.14
C ASP A 43 -11.36 11.49 -4.85
N GLU A 44 -10.52 11.41 -5.89
CA GLU A 44 -10.24 10.14 -6.56
C GLU A 44 -9.47 9.22 -5.61
N THR A 45 -8.41 9.68 -4.95
CA THR A 45 -7.50 8.80 -4.19
C THR A 45 -7.97 8.43 -2.80
N ARG A 46 -8.95 9.14 -2.23
CA ARG A 46 -9.34 8.99 -0.82
C ARG A 46 -9.64 7.55 -0.42
N ASP A 47 -10.54 6.90 -1.15
CA ASP A 47 -10.93 5.51 -0.86
C ASP A 47 -9.76 4.55 -1.03
N PHE A 48 -8.93 4.78 -2.05
CA PHE A 48 -7.73 4.00 -2.31
C PHE A 48 -6.68 4.13 -1.20
N PHE A 49 -6.44 5.34 -0.70
CA PHE A 49 -5.52 5.56 0.42
C PHE A 49 -6.04 4.94 1.71
N ILE A 50 -7.36 4.98 1.96
CA ILE A 50 -7.97 4.30 3.10
C ILE A 50 -7.74 2.78 2.99
N GLU A 51 -8.01 2.17 1.84
CA GLU A 51 -7.76 0.74 1.61
C GLU A 51 -6.27 0.39 1.83
N LEU A 52 -5.36 1.20 1.28
CA LEU A 52 -3.91 1.03 1.42
C LEU A 52 -3.46 1.11 2.89
N ILE A 53 -3.97 2.07 3.64
CA ILE A 53 -3.69 2.21 5.08
C ILE A 53 -4.21 0.99 5.84
N ILE A 54 -5.45 0.57 5.58
CA ILE A 54 -6.06 -0.57 6.28
C ILE A 54 -5.24 -1.84 6.02
N ALA A 55 -4.86 -2.10 4.76
CA ALA A 55 -4.03 -3.24 4.40
C ALA A 55 -2.64 -3.18 5.07
N GLY A 56 -2.03 -2.00 5.12
CA GLY A 56 -0.75 -1.80 5.82
C GLY A 56 -0.84 -1.99 7.35
N LEU A 57 -2.03 -1.89 7.93
CA LEU A 57 -2.26 -2.10 9.37
C LEU A 57 -2.71 -3.53 9.72
N GLU A 58 -2.82 -4.43 8.75
CA GLU A 58 -3.16 -5.85 9.03
C GLU A 58 -2.05 -6.56 9.80
N ASP A 59 -0.80 -6.20 9.53
CA ASP A 59 0.38 -6.69 10.23
C ASP A 59 1.01 -5.57 11.09
N PRO A 60 1.62 -5.89 12.26
CA PRO A 60 2.25 -4.92 13.14
C PRO A 60 3.65 -4.49 12.65
N VAL A 61 3.78 -4.19 11.35
CA VAL A 61 5.05 -3.86 10.68
C VAL A 61 5.04 -2.50 9.97
N SER A 62 3.97 -1.73 10.15
CA SER A 62 3.89 -0.34 9.70
C SER A 62 4.30 0.63 10.80
N TYR A 63 4.98 1.71 10.42
CA TYR A 63 5.60 2.67 11.34
C TYR A 63 5.35 4.12 10.90
N LEU A 64 5.31 5.00 11.89
CA LEU A 64 5.16 6.45 11.74
C LEU A 64 6.38 7.14 12.31
N ALA A 65 6.88 8.16 11.62
CA ALA A 65 7.75 9.16 12.19
C ALA A 65 6.89 10.34 12.68
N LYS A 66 7.00 10.69 13.96
CA LYS A 66 6.26 11.79 14.58
C LYS A 66 7.21 12.87 15.09
N SER A 67 6.91 14.14 14.81
CA SER A 67 7.62 15.27 15.41
C SER A 67 7.44 15.30 16.93
N PRO A 68 8.20 16.13 17.67
CA PRO A 68 8.01 16.32 19.11
C PRO A 68 6.59 16.79 19.49
N GLU A 69 5.91 17.49 18.60
CA GLU A 69 4.52 17.97 18.73
C GLU A 69 3.49 16.86 18.45
N GLY A 70 3.94 15.69 17.96
CA GLY A 70 3.10 14.54 17.65
C GLY A 70 2.56 14.49 16.23
N GLU A 71 2.98 15.42 15.36
CA GLU A 71 2.57 15.45 13.95
C GLU A 71 3.26 14.34 13.15
N ILE A 72 2.53 13.70 12.23
CA ILE A 72 3.12 12.70 11.33
C ILE A 72 3.97 13.44 10.28
N ILE A 73 5.26 13.14 10.26
CA ILE A 73 6.22 13.69 9.30
C ILE A 73 6.73 12.62 8.31
N GLY A 74 6.31 11.37 8.50
CA GLY A 74 6.64 10.27 7.61
C GLY A 74 5.87 9.01 7.95
N ILE A 75 5.54 8.24 6.91
CA ILE A 75 4.79 6.99 7.02
C ILE A 75 5.53 5.89 6.28
N ARG A 76 5.61 4.72 6.90
CA ARG A 76 5.95 3.48 6.21
C ARG A 76 4.84 2.46 6.40
N LEU A 77 4.04 2.26 5.35
CA LEU A 77 3.05 1.19 5.26
C LEU A 77 3.72 -0.08 4.75
N SER A 78 3.48 -1.21 5.39
CA SER A 78 4.07 -2.49 5.04
C SER A 78 3.15 -3.64 5.44
N THR A 79 3.18 -4.72 4.67
CA THR A 79 2.44 -5.97 4.92
C THR A 79 3.37 -7.17 4.75
N ILE A 80 3.11 -8.26 5.45
CA ILE A 80 3.86 -9.51 5.37
C ILE A 80 3.23 -10.40 4.31
N MET A 81 3.81 -10.41 3.11
CA MET A 81 3.40 -11.33 2.06
C MET A 81 4.01 -12.72 2.26
N LYS A 82 3.18 -13.76 2.34
CA LYS A 82 3.63 -15.15 2.34
C LYS A 82 3.70 -15.69 0.91
N ARG A 83 4.80 -16.38 0.60
CA ARG A 83 4.88 -17.14 -0.66
C ARG A 83 3.86 -18.28 -0.61
N PRO A 84 2.97 -18.43 -1.60
CA PRO A 84 2.07 -19.57 -1.66
C PRO A 84 2.90 -20.85 -1.81
N ILE A 85 2.60 -21.87 -1.00
CA ILE A 85 3.16 -23.21 -1.19
C ILE A 85 2.43 -23.81 -2.39
N ILE A 86 3.12 -23.91 -3.53
CA ILE A 86 2.59 -24.65 -4.68
C ILE A 86 2.74 -26.13 -4.31
N SER A 87 1.69 -26.75 -3.79
CA SER A 87 1.57 -28.20 -3.84
C SER A 87 1.30 -28.58 -5.29
N ASP A 88 2.14 -29.43 -5.89
CA ASP A 88 2.04 -29.97 -7.25
C ASP A 88 0.73 -30.76 -7.48
N THR A 89 -0.38 -30.03 -7.51
CA THR A 89 -1.69 -30.54 -7.86
C THR A 89 -2.26 -29.56 -8.85
N HIS A 90 -2.11 -29.90 -10.14
CA HIS A 90 -2.81 -29.25 -11.24
C HIS A 90 -4.31 -29.18 -10.93
N LYS A 91 -4.78 -28.03 -10.45
CA LYS A 91 -6.16 -27.59 -10.56
C LYS A 91 -6.17 -26.12 -10.96
N ASN A 92 -6.85 -25.88 -12.07
CA ASN A 92 -7.05 -24.58 -12.69
C ASN A 92 -8.01 -23.74 -11.84
N ASP A 93 -7.54 -23.25 -10.69
CA ASP A 93 -8.31 -22.31 -9.87
C ASP A 93 -7.57 -20.97 -9.88
N GLU A 94 -7.93 -20.11 -10.84
CA GLU A 94 -7.51 -18.70 -10.93
C GLU A 94 -8.20 -17.86 -9.83
N SER A 95 -8.00 -18.20 -8.55
CA SER A 95 -8.45 -17.38 -7.42
C SER A 95 -7.24 -16.87 -6.65
N PHE A 96 -6.93 -15.61 -6.88
CA PHE A 96 -5.93 -14.86 -6.11
C PHE A 96 -6.61 -14.31 -4.87
N GLU A 97 -6.72 -15.11 -3.81
CA GLU A 97 -7.05 -14.58 -2.48
C GLU A 97 -5.78 -13.97 -1.88
N GLY A 98 -5.75 -12.64 -1.71
CA GLY A 98 -4.66 -11.92 -1.06
C GLY A 98 -3.97 -10.83 -1.88
N GLY A 99 -4.71 -10.12 -2.72
CA GLY A 99 -4.24 -8.83 -3.25
C GLY A 99 -4.52 -7.70 -2.30
N LEU A 100 -3.64 -6.69 -2.29
CA LEU A 100 -3.84 -5.40 -1.61
C LEU A 100 -5.17 -4.70 -1.98
N PHE A 101 -5.84 -5.18 -3.04
CA PHE A 101 -7.09 -4.64 -3.58
C PHE A 101 -8.01 -5.81 -3.99
N ASP A 102 -8.61 -6.48 -3.00
CA ASP A 102 -9.68 -7.44 -3.25
C ASP A 102 -10.98 -6.70 -3.60
N GLU A 103 -11.67 -7.15 -4.63
CA GLU A 103 -12.86 -6.48 -5.18
C GLU A 103 -14.06 -6.69 -4.26
N SER A 104 -14.19 -5.87 -3.21
CA SER A 104 -15.51 -5.53 -2.70
C SER A 104 -16.13 -4.45 -3.59
N PRO A 105 -17.42 -4.56 -3.96
CA PRO A 105 -18.08 -3.64 -4.89
C PRO A 105 -18.38 -2.31 -4.21
N SER A 106 -17.37 -1.48 -4.04
CA SER A 106 -17.50 -0.07 -3.67
C SER A 106 -17.73 0.75 -4.94
N LYS A 107 -18.78 1.57 -4.91
CA LYS A 107 -19.28 2.34 -6.05
C LYS A 107 -18.23 3.35 -6.55
N THR A 108 -17.92 3.25 -7.84
CA THR A 108 -17.28 4.30 -8.66
C THR A 108 -15.79 4.58 -8.39
N LYS A 109 -14.93 3.56 -8.37
CA LYS A 109 -13.48 3.77 -8.48
C LYS A 109 -13.15 4.45 -9.82
N SER A 110 -12.48 5.61 -9.79
CA SER A 110 -11.98 6.33 -10.98
C SER A 110 -11.20 5.40 -11.92
N GLU A 111 -11.37 5.55 -13.23
CA GLU A 111 -10.66 4.76 -14.25
C GLU A 111 -9.13 4.83 -14.08
N LYS A 112 -8.62 5.94 -13.56
CA LYS A 112 -7.20 6.13 -13.29
C LYS A 112 -6.71 5.23 -12.16
N ILE A 113 -7.49 5.10 -11.08
CA ILE A 113 -7.18 4.21 -9.94
C ILE A 113 -7.21 2.76 -10.38
N HIS A 114 -8.17 2.39 -11.24
CA HIS A 114 -8.19 1.07 -11.86
C HIS A 114 -6.90 0.77 -12.63
N LYS A 115 -6.35 1.75 -13.37
CA LYS A 115 -5.06 1.58 -14.07
C LYS A 115 -3.90 1.36 -13.10
N ILE A 116 -3.86 2.09 -11.99
CA ILE A 116 -2.84 1.93 -10.94
C ILE A 116 -2.95 0.55 -10.30
N ALA A 117 -4.14 0.16 -9.84
CA ALA A 117 -4.38 -1.14 -9.24
C ALA A 117 -3.99 -2.29 -10.19
N ASN A 118 -4.36 -2.17 -11.47
CA ASN A 118 -3.98 -3.15 -12.50
C ASN A 118 -2.47 -3.16 -12.76
N PHE A 119 -1.80 -2.00 -12.77
CA PHE A 119 -0.35 -1.91 -12.93
C PHE A 119 0.38 -2.59 -11.75
N ILE A 120 -0.03 -2.30 -10.51
CA ILE A 120 0.52 -2.93 -9.31
C ILE A 120 0.33 -4.45 -9.38
N ARG A 121 -0.89 -4.91 -9.69
CA ARG A 121 -1.18 -6.34 -9.87
C ARG A 121 -0.34 -6.99 -10.97
N HIS A 122 -0.11 -6.27 -12.07
CA HIS A 122 0.76 -6.74 -13.15
C HIS A 122 2.22 -6.88 -12.69
N LEU A 123 2.74 -5.93 -11.91
CA LEU A 123 4.08 -6.05 -11.32
C LEU A 123 4.17 -7.24 -10.35
N GLU A 124 3.19 -7.39 -9.46
CA GLU A 124 3.14 -8.49 -8.48
C GLU A 124 3.08 -9.87 -9.15
N SER A 125 2.29 -10.02 -10.23
CA SER A 125 2.22 -11.28 -10.99
C SER A 125 3.54 -11.60 -11.71
N ARG A 126 4.29 -10.58 -12.17
CA ARG A 126 5.61 -10.78 -12.77
C ARG A 126 6.70 -11.13 -11.77
N VAL A 127 6.62 -10.65 -10.53
CA VAL A 127 7.50 -11.11 -9.44
C VAL A 127 7.32 -12.61 -9.19
N LYS A 128 6.10 -13.14 -9.34
CA LYS A 128 5.83 -14.59 -9.28
C LYS A 128 6.39 -15.35 -10.50
N LEU A 129 6.33 -14.77 -11.70
CA LEU A 129 6.88 -15.39 -12.92
C LEU A 129 8.42 -15.47 -12.91
N ILE A 130 9.11 -14.49 -12.33
CA ILE A 130 10.58 -14.54 -12.16
C ILE A 130 10.99 -15.69 -11.22
N GLN A 131 10.13 -16.12 -10.30
CA GLN A 131 10.36 -17.30 -9.45
C GLN A 131 10.05 -18.64 -10.13
N LEU A 132 9.33 -18.64 -11.25
CA LEU A 132 8.95 -19.84 -12.01
C LEU A 132 9.77 -20.02 -13.30
N GLY A 133 10.71 -19.11 -13.61
CA GLY A 133 11.52 -19.23 -14.81
C GLY A 133 12.85 -18.48 -14.77
N ILE A 134 13.92 -19.26 -14.90
CA ILE A 134 15.24 -18.94 -15.49
C ILE A 134 16.34 -18.53 -14.49
N TYR A 135 17.03 -19.56 -13.97
CA TYR A 135 18.49 -19.61 -14.09
C TYR A 135 18.83 -19.89 -15.56
N LEU A 136 19.52 -18.96 -16.21
CA LEU A 136 20.46 -19.20 -17.30
C LEU A 136 21.65 -18.26 -17.08
#